data_AF-A0A961DF37-F1
#
_entry.id   AF-A0A961DF37-F1
#
_cell.length_a   1.000
_cell.length_b   1.000
_cell.length_c   1.000
_cell.angle_alpha   90.00
_cell.angle_beta   90.00
_cell.angle_gamma   90.00
#
_symmetry.space_group_name_H-M   'P 1'
#
loop_
_entity.id
_entity.type
_entity.pdbx_description
1 polymer ?
#
loop_
_entity_poly.entity_id
_entity_poly.type
_entity_poly.pdbx_seq_one_letter_code
_entity_poly.pdbx_strand_id
1 'polypeptide(L)'
;MSLSVLYDAPGPKTRRNSMIASIIGVILIVAFFFWMYLTLAAPRVSANGAIQPGTFDPSRWDIVARADLWMSFGIGTLNTLRMAAVAAVLAVLIGILFSFGRTSRFAVVRGLTGVILEFVRGIPVLLMIFFVFLVFAAGSYWSG
;
A
#
# COMPACT_ATOMS: atom_id res chain seq x y z
N MET A 1 -18.91 -25.07 36.60
CA MET A 1 -19.22 -24.78 35.18
C MET A 1 -18.26 -25.58 34.33
N SER A 2 -18.70 -26.75 33.86
CA SER A 2 -17.89 -27.77 33.17
C SER A 2 -17.90 -27.57 31.66
N LEU A 3 -16.82 -27.01 31.11
CA LEU A 3 -16.57 -26.91 29.67
C LEU A 3 -15.86 -28.17 29.15
N SER A 4 -16.54 -29.31 29.01
CA SER A 4 -15.91 -30.53 28.44
C SER A 4 -16.89 -31.65 28.10
N VAL A 5 -17.85 -31.42 27.20
CA VAL A 5 -18.71 -32.52 26.67
C VAL A 5 -18.81 -32.50 25.14
N LEU A 6 -18.26 -31.47 24.47
CA LEU A 6 -18.26 -31.40 22.99
C LEU A 6 -16.91 -31.79 22.36
N TYR A 7 -15.90 -32.08 23.19
CA TYR A 7 -14.62 -32.64 22.76
C TYR A 7 -14.24 -33.79 23.70
N ASP A 8 -14.39 -35.02 23.24
CA ASP A 8 -13.83 -36.18 23.94
C ASP A 8 -12.31 -36.11 23.92
N ALA A 9 -11.66 -36.53 25.02
CA ALA A 9 -10.22 -36.60 25.09
C ALA A 9 -9.69 -37.53 23.97
N PRO A 10 -8.73 -37.09 23.14
CA PRO A 10 -8.27 -37.88 22.02
C PRO A 10 -7.66 -39.19 22.50
N GLY A 11 -8.21 -40.31 22.05
CA GLY A 11 -7.69 -41.64 22.34
C GLY A 11 -6.23 -41.82 21.85
N PRO A 12 -5.50 -42.86 22.31
CA PRO A 12 -4.06 -43.02 22.04
C PRO A 12 -3.72 -43.08 20.55
N LYS A 13 -4.63 -43.65 19.71
CA LYS A 13 -4.47 -43.66 18.25
C LYS A 13 -4.67 -42.27 17.62
N THR A 14 -5.68 -41.52 18.08
CA THR A 14 -5.95 -40.15 17.61
C THR A 14 -4.78 -39.23 17.99
N ARG A 15 -4.26 -39.32 19.21
CA ARG A 15 -3.09 -38.55 19.66
C ARG A 15 -1.85 -38.83 18.80
N ARG A 16 -1.59 -40.09 18.46
CA ARG A 16 -0.47 -40.47 17.57
C ARG A 16 -0.66 -39.94 16.15
N ASN A 17 -1.86 -40.08 15.58
CA ASN A 17 -2.13 -39.61 14.22
C ASN A 17 -2.08 -38.08 14.13
N SER A 18 -2.61 -37.36 15.12
CA SER A 18 -2.48 -35.91 15.22
C SER A 18 -1.01 -35.50 15.34
N MET A 19 -0.20 -36.19 16.16
CA MET A 19 1.23 -35.91 16.28
C MET A 19 1.98 -36.12 14.96
N ILE A 20 1.71 -37.23 14.25
CA ILE A 20 2.31 -37.49 12.94
C ILE A 20 1.88 -36.43 11.93
N ALA A 21 0.59 -36.10 11.87
CA ALA A 21 0.07 -35.06 10.98
C ALA A 21 0.70 -33.68 11.28
N SER A 22 0.86 -33.32 12.56
CA SER A 22 1.54 -32.10 12.97
C SER A 22 3.01 -32.11 12.57
N ILE A 23 3.73 -33.21 12.76
CA ILE A 23 5.14 -33.34 12.37
C ILE A 23 5.29 -33.19 10.85
N ILE A 24 4.47 -33.89 10.07
CA ILE A 24 4.46 -33.78 8.61
C ILE A 24 4.14 -32.34 8.20
N GLY A 25 3.13 -31.71 8.81
CA GLY A 25 2.77 -30.33 8.54
C GLY A 25 3.92 -29.36 8.78
N VAL A 26 4.62 -29.49 9.91
CA VAL A 26 5.81 -28.68 10.22
C VAL A 26 6.92 -28.93 9.20
N ILE A 27 7.21 -30.19 8.85
CA ILE A 27 8.22 -30.53 7.84
C ILE A 27 7.90 -29.89 6.49
N LEU A 28 6.64 -29.96 6.04
CA LEU A 28 6.22 -29.36 4.77
C LEU A 28 6.37 -27.83 4.79
N ILE A 29 5.99 -27.18 5.88
CA ILE A 29 6.16 -25.72 6.05
C ILE A 29 7.65 -25.34 5.99
N VAL A 30 8.50 -26.04 6.75
CA VAL A 30 9.94 -25.78 6.76
C VAL A 30 10.55 -26.02 5.37
N ALA A 31 10.17 -27.11 4.71
CA ALA A 31 10.62 -27.41 3.35
C ALA A 31 10.20 -26.32 2.35
N PHE A 32 8.97 -25.83 2.44
CA PHE A 32 8.47 -24.73 1.60
C PHE A 32 9.29 -23.45 1.79
N PHE A 33 9.48 -23.01 3.03
CA PHE A 33 10.26 -21.80 3.31
C PHE A 33 11.74 -21.95 2.95
N PHE A 34 12.30 -23.14 3.16
CA PHE A 34 13.67 -23.45 2.76
C PHE A 34 13.83 -23.39 1.23
N TRP A 35 12.92 -24.03 0.48
CA TRP A 35 12.88 -23.95 -0.97
C TRP A 35 12.69 -22.52 -1.49
N MET A 36 11.80 -21.74 -0.85
CA MET A 36 11.57 -20.33 -1.16
C MET A 36 12.84 -19.50 -0.95
N TYR A 37 13.54 -19.69 0.17
CA TYR A 37 14.82 -19.03 0.47
C TYR A 37 15.86 -19.35 -0.60
N LEU A 38 16.05 -20.62 -0.96
CA LEU A 38 17.00 -21.02 -1.99
C LEU A 38 16.66 -20.41 -3.35
N THR A 39 15.38 -20.36 -3.72
CA THR A 39 14.91 -19.78 -4.99
C THR A 39 15.11 -18.26 -5.05
N LEU A 40 14.99 -17.57 -3.91
CA LEU A 40 15.22 -16.13 -3.80
C LEU A 40 16.72 -15.78 -3.69
N ALA A 41 17.51 -16.63 -3.04
CA ALA A 41 18.95 -16.47 -2.89
C ALA A 41 19.73 -16.82 -4.18
N ALA A 42 19.17 -17.66 -5.04
CA ALA A 42 19.80 -18.03 -6.30
C ALA A 42 19.95 -16.83 -7.26
N PRO A 43 21.12 -16.67 -7.92
CA PRO A 43 21.30 -15.66 -8.96
C PRO A 43 20.35 -15.89 -10.13
N ARG A 44 19.88 -14.82 -10.75
CA ARG A 44 18.92 -14.87 -11.86
C ARG A 44 19.55 -14.29 -13.11
N VAL A 45 19.46 -15.02 -14.22
CA VAL A 45 19.88 -14.50 -15.53
C VAL A 45 18.72 -13.73 -16.13
N SER A 46 18.92 -12.43 -16.34
CA SER A 46 17.93 -11.59 -17.03
C SER A 46 17.81 -11.98 -18.51
N ALA A 47 16.72 -11.58 -19.16
CA ALA A 47 16.51 -11.78 -20.60
C ALA A 47 17.68 -11.24 -21.47
N ASN A 48 18.43 -10.26 -20.94
CA ASN A 48 19.55 -9.61 -21.61
C ASN A 48 20.91 -10.32 -21.35
N GLY A 49 20.89 -11.50 -20.71
CA GLY A 49 22.10 -12.27 -20.35
C GLY A 49 22.83 -11.80 -19.08
N ALA A 50 22.39 -10.70 -18.46
CA ALA A 50 22.99 -10.18 -17.23
C ALA A 50 22.64 -11.07 -16.02
N ILE A 51 23.66 -11.51 -15.27
CA ILE A 51 23.49 -12.25 -14.02
C ILE A 51 23.21 -11.25 -12.91
N GLN A 52 22.01 -11.32 -12.34
CA GLN A 52 21.63 -10.53 -11.18
C GLN A 52 21.89 -11.32 -9.90
N PRO A 53 22.55 -10.71 -8.91
CA PRO A 53 22.75 -11.34 -7.62
C PRO A 53 21.40 -11.64 -6.95
N GLY A 54 21.39 -12.68 -6.11
CA GLY A 54 20.19 -13.09 -5.37
C GLY A 54 19.59 -11.95 -4.55
N THR A 55 18.33 -12.11 -4.13
CA THR A 55 17.61 -11.06 -3.38
C THR A 55 18.29 -10.72 -2.05
N PHE A 56 18.97 -11.68 -1.44
CA PHE A 56 19.64 -11.53 -0.14
C PHE A 56 21.13 -11.20 -0.25
N ASP A 57 21.62 -10.87 -1.44
CA ASP A 57 23.03 -10.49 -1.64
C ASP A 57 23.36 -9.18 -0.90
N PRO A 58 24.45 -9.12 -0.12
CA PRO A 58 24.84 -7.90 0.61
C PRO A 58 24.96 -6.65 -0.27
N SER A 59 25.37 -6.80 -1.53
CA SER A 59 25.51 -5.67 -2.47
C SER A 59 24.20 -4.92 -2.73
N ARG A 60 23.04 -5.57 -2.51
CA ARG A 60 21.72 -4.91 -2.61
C ARG A 60 21.54 -3.80 -1.58
N TRP A 61 22.28 -3.86 -0.47
CA TRP A 61 22.21 -2.89 0.63
C TRP A 61 23.20 -1.73 0.49
N ASP A 62 24.12 -1.79 -0.47
CA ASP A 62 25.11 -0.73 -0.71
C ASP A 62 24.45 0.63 -0.95
N ILE A 63 23.25 0.63 -1.55
CA ILE A 63 22.44 1.83 -1.80
C ILE A 63 22.16 2.64 -0.53
N VAL A 64 22.04 1.97 0.62
CA VAL A 64 21.75 2.60 1.92
C VAL A 64 22.98 3.31 2.46
N ALA A 65 24.18 2.83 2.14
CA ALA A 65 25.44 3.47 2.54
C ALA A 65 25.74 4.74 1.72
N ARG A 66 25.05 4.96 0.59
CA ARG A 66 25.33 6.09 -0.28
C ARG A 66 24.64 7.37 0.20
N ALA A 67 25.40 8.46 0.28
CA ALA A 67 24.92 9.75 0.77
C ALA A 67 23.91 10.43 -0.18
N ASP A 68 24.02 10.18 -1.49
CA ASP A 68 23.11 10.67 -2.52
C ASP A 68 21.67 10.16 -2.32
N LEU A 69 21.50 8.92 -1.85
CA LEU A 69 20.20 8.36 -1.51
C LEU A 69 19.52 9.17 -0.41
N TRP A 70 20.22 9.43 0.68
CA TRP A 70 19.67 10.17 1.82
C TRP A 70 19.37 11.63 1.47
N MET A 71 20.24 12.25 0.67
CA MET A 71 19.99 13.60 0.17
C MET A 71 18.75 13.65 -0.73
N SER A 72 18.62 12.71 -1.65
CA SER A 72 17.45 12.60 -2.53
C SER A 72 16.16 12.33 -1.75
N PHE A 73 16.23 11.47 -0.73
CA PHE A 73 15.12 11.20 0.18
C PHE A 73 14.71 12.46 0.97
N GLY A 74 15.68 13.23 1.47
CA GLY A 74 15.44 14.49 2.14
C GLY A 74 14.78 15.54 1.23
N ILE A 75 15.28 15.68 0.00
CA ILE A 75 14.70 16.58 -1.01
C ILE A 75 13.28 16.16 -1.38
N GLY A 76 13.06 14.86 -1.62
CA GLY A 76 11.74 14.30 -1.90
C GLY A 76 10.75 14.59 -0.78
N THR A 77 11.16 14.33 0.46
CA THR A 77 10.37 14.60 1.67
C THR A 77 10.01 16.08 1.78
N LEU A 78 10.97 16.97 1.56
CA LEU A 78 10.75 18.41 1.60
C LEU A 78 9.79 18.87 0.50
N ASN A 79 9.89 18.31 -0.69
CA ASN A 79 8.98 18.60 -1.79
C ASN A 79 7.55 18.14 -1.47
N THR A 80 7.37 16.95 -0.89
CA THR A 80 6.06 16.48 -0.42
C THR A 80 5.48 17.41 0.64
N LEU A 81 6.30 17.84 1.61
CA LEU A 81 5.86 18.79 2.65
C LEU A 81 5.44 20.14 2.04
N ARG A 82 6.21 20.66 1.08
CA ARG A 82 5.87 21.92 0.38
C ARG A 82 4.55 21.79 -0.38
N MET A 83 4.37 20.71 -1.13
CA MET A 83 3.13 20.45 -1.85
C MET A 83 1.94 20.30 -0.90
N ALA A 84 2.11 19.56 0.20
CA ALA A 84 1.09 19.39 1.23
C ALA A 84 0.72 20.71 1.90
N ALA A 85 1.70 21.56 2.20
CA ALA A 85 1.46 22.88 2.79
C ALA A 85 0.64 23.78 1.85
N VAL A 86 1.01 23.85 0.57
CA VAL A 86 0.25 24.62 -0.43
C VAL A 86 -1.17 24.07 -0.59
N ALA A 87 -1.32 22.75 -0.71
CA ALA A 87 -2.63 22.12 -0.82
C ALA A 87 -3.50 22.36 0.42
N ALA A 88 -2.92 22.31 1.63
CA ALA A 88 -3.62 22.57 2.87
C ALA A 88 -4.13 24.01 2.95
N VAL A 89 -3.31 24.99 2.60
CA VAL A 89 -3.72 26.41 2.57
C VAL A 89 -4.88 26.61 1.60
N LEU A 90 -4.78 26.07 0.38
CA LEU A 90 -5.86 26.16 -0.61
C LEU A 90 -7.14 25.46 -0.13
N ALA A 91 -7.02 24.26 0.46
CA ALA A 91 -8.16 23.51 0.99
C ALA A 91 -8.86 24.26 2.12
N VAL A 92 -8.12 24.94 3.01
CA VAL A 92 -8.69 25.78 4.07
C VAL A 92 -9.44 26.97 3.49
N LEU A 93 -8.84 27.70 2.54
CA LEU A 93 -9.48 28.86 1.91
C LEU A 93 -10.78 28.46 1.20
N ILE A 94 -10.74 27.38 0.41
CA ILE A 94 -11.91 26.83 -0.28
C ILE A 94 -12.95 26.31 0.72
N GLY A 95 -12.51 25.63 1.78
CA GLY A 95 -13.38 25.12 2.85
C GLY A 95 -14.11 26.24 3.58
N ILE A 96 -13.44 27.34 3.90
CA ILE A 96 -14.04 28.53 4.50
C ILE A 96 -15.08 29.14 3.55
N LEU A 97 -14.75 29.28 2.26
CA LEU A 97 -15.68 29.81 1.25
C LEU A 97 -16.97 28.97 1.17
N PHE A 98 -16.84 27.65 1.09
CA PHE A 98 -18.01 26.77 1.07
C PHE A 98 -18.76 26.71 2.41
N SER A 99 -18.09 26.94 3.53
CA SER A 99 -18.74 27.05 4.85
C SER A 99 -19.71 28.24 4.89
N PHE A 100 -19.30 29.39 4.34
CA PHE A 100 -20.20 30.54 4.18
C PHE A 100 -21.32 30.24 3.17
N GLY A 101 -21.00 29.59 2.05
CA GLY A 101 -21.99 29.19 1.04
C GLY A 101 -23.10 28.30 1.63
N ARG A 102 -22.75 27.36 2.50
CA ARG A 102 -23.70 26.47 3.20
C ARG A 102 -24.59 27.21 4.21
N THR A 103 -24.10 28.31 4.79
CA THR A 103 -24.82 29.12 5.80
C THR A 103 -25.59 30.29 5.16
N SER A 104 -25.49 30.48 3.84
CA SER A 104 -26.15 31.57 3.13
C SER A 104 -27.67 31.54 3.31
N ARG A 105 -28.27 32.73 3.47
CA ARG A 105 -29.72 32.92 3.51
C ARG A 105 -30.38 32.65 2.15
N PHE A 106 -29.61 32.76 1.06
CA PHE A 106 -30.10 32.48 -0.28
C PHE A 106 -30.16 30.97 -0.52
N ALA A 107 -31.38 30.43 -0.66
CA ALA A 107 -31.61 28.99 -0.83
C ALA A 107 -30.84 28.39 -2.01
N VAL A 108 -30.68 29.14 -3.10
CA VAL A 108 -29.93 28.70 -4.29
C VAL A 108 -28.45 28.48 -4.00
N VAL A 109 -27.80 29.45 -3.33
CA VAL A 109 -26.36 29.36 -3.00
C VAL A 109 -26.09 28.20 -2.05
N ARG A 110 -26.96 28.03 -1.05
CA ARG A 110 -26.88 26.92 -0.10
C ARG A 110 -27.07 25.58 -0.78
N GLY A 111 -28.04 25.46 -1.68
CA GLY A 111 -28.31 24.25 -2.45
C GLY A 111 -27.13 23.86 -3.34
N LEU A 112 -26.62 24.79 -4.15
CA LEU A 112 -25.47 24.55 -5.03
C LEU A 112 -24.21 24.15 -4.25
N THR A 113 -23.93 24.84 -3.14
CA THR A 113 -22.80 24.50 -2.27
C THR A 113 -22.94 23.09 -1.68
N GLY A 114 -24.16 22.70 -1.29
CA GLY A 114 -24.46 21.34 -0.81
C GLY A 114 -24.15 20.28 -1.87
N VAL A 115 -24.67 20.44 -3.07
CA VAL A 115 -24.47 19.50 -4.19
C VAL A 115 -22.98 19.31 -4.51
N ILE A 116 -22.22 20.40 -4.61
CA ILE A 116 -20.78 20.33 -4.90
C ILE A 116 -20.04 19.54 -3.81
N LEU A 117 -20.31 19.84 -2.53
CA LEU A 117 -19.64 19.16 -1.41
C LEU A 117 -20.01 17.68 -1.32
N GLU A 118 -21.28 17.33 -1.56
CA GLU A 118 -21.75 15.95 -1.57
C GLU A 118 -21.13 15.15 -2.72
N PHE A 119 -21.03 15.75 -3.91
CA PHE A 119 -20.37 15.13 -5.06
C PHE A 119 -18.89 14.86 -4.78
N VAL A 120 -18.13 15.87 -4.36
CA VAL A 120 -16.68 15.72 -4.09
C VAL A 120 -16.42 14.69 -3.00
N ARG A 121 -17.26 14.63 -1.96
CA ARG A 121 -17.14 13.64 -0.88
C ARG A 121 -17.66 12.25 -1.25
N GLY A 122 -18.52 12.16 -2.27
CA GLY A 122 -19.06 10.91 -2.78
C GLY A 122 -18.12 10.20 -3.76
N ILE A 123 -17.19 10.92 -4.39
CA ILE A 123 -16.23 10.32 -5.33
C ILE A 123 -15.12 9.57 -4.55
N PRO A 124 -14.83 8.30 -4.89
CA PRO A 124 -13.68 7.59 -4.35
C PRO A 124 -12.37 8.30 -4.70
N VAL A 125 -11.51 8.55 -3.70
CA VAL A 125 -10.21 9.22 -3.91
C VAL A 125 -9.36 8.50 -4.95
N LEU A 126 -9.41 7.16 -4.99
CA LEU A 126 -8.69 6.37 -6.00
C LEU A 126 -9.11 6.74 -7.43
N LEU A 127 -10.40 6.98 -7.66
CA LEU A 127 -10.91 7.38 -8.96
C LEU A 127 -10.42 8.78 -9.34
N MET A 128 -10.35 9.71 -8.37
CA MET A 128 -9.77 11.03 -8.60
C MET A 128 -8.30 10.94 -8.98
N ILE A 129 -7.50 10.14 -8.25
CA ILE A 129 -6.08 9.90 -8.56
C ILE A 129 -5.95 9.34 -9.98
N PHE A 130 -6.80 8.37 -10.35
CA PHE A 130 -6.77 7.76 -11.68
C PHE A 130 -7.13 8.76 -12.79
N PHE A 131 -8.16 9.60 -12.59
CA PHE A 131 -8.50 10.66 -13.55
C PHE A 131 -7.38 11.68 -13.71
N VAL A 132 -6.77 12.13 -12.61
CA VAL A 132 -5.61 13.03 -12.65
C VAL A 132 -4.49 12.36 -13.43
N PHE A 133 -4.15 11.11 -13.11
CA PHE A 133 -3.15 10.35 -13.86
C PHE A 133 -3.47 10.29 -15.35
N LEU A 134 -4.70 9.93 -15.74
CA LEU A 134 -5.08 9.84 -17.15
C LEU A 134 -4.99 11.18 -17.88
N VAL A 135 -5.47 12.27 -17.27
CA VAL A 135 -5.44 13.60 -17.91
C VAL A 135 -4.01 14.09 -18.11
N PHE A 136 -3.17 13.97 -17.09
CA PHE A 136 -1.78 14.43 -17.18
C PHE A 136 -0.88 13.46 -17.97
N ALA A 137 -1.15 12.16 -17.95
CA ALA A 137 -0.44 11.18 -18.77
C ALA A 137 -0.88 11.23 -20.25
N ALA A 138 -2.17 11.40 -20.56
CA ALA A 138 -2.64 11.55 -21.93
C ALA A 138 -2.06 12.80 -22.61
N GLY A 139 -1.84 13.88 -21.86
CA GLY A 139 -1.12 15.06 -22.33
C GLY A 139 0.33 14.77 -22.78
N SER A 140 0.96 13.71 -22.28
CA SER A 140 2.30 13.28 -22.73
C SER A 140 2.29 12.42 -24.01
N TYR A 141 1.14 11.87 -24.39
CA TYR A 141 0.95 11.16 -25.67
C TYR A 141 0.36 12.06 -26.77
N TRP A 142 -0.28 13.18 -26.40
CA TRP A 142 -0.67 14.24 -27.33
C TRP A 142 0.47 15.22 -27.57
N SER A 143 1.57 14.72 -28.17
CA SER A 143 2.50 15.55 -28.92
C SER A 143 1.99 15.61 -30.37
N GLY A 144 1.20 16.63 -30.67
CA GLY A 144 1.11 17.16 -32.04
C GLY A 144 2.32 18.03 -32.33
#